data_AF-A0A961Q200-F1
#
_entry.id   AF-A0A961Q200-F1
#
_cell.length_a   1.000
_cell.length_b   1.000
_cell.length_c   1.000
_cell.angle_alpha   90.00
_cell.angle_beta   90.00
_cell.angle_gamma   90.00
#
_symmetry.space_group_name_H-M   'P 1'
#
loop_
_entity.id
_entity.type
_entity.pdbx_description
1 polymer ?
#
loop_
_entity_poly.entity_id
_entity_poly.type
_entity_poly.pdbx_seq_one_letter_code
_entity_poly.pdbx_strand_id
1 'polypeptide(L)'
;MNPSRHGFATRAIHHAYDPAANQGALVPPLHLSATFAFPTMEAGAAAFTGEQPAYIYSRIANPTLALLEQRIAALEGAEAAVSFGSGMGAITATLWTLLNPGDEVLADQTLYGCTFSYLHHGLARFGVKVRHVDMTDADALAAAIGPATRVVYFESPANPNMRLVDIAAAARAAHAAGALVVV
;
A
#
# COMPACT_ATOMS: atom_id res chain seq x y z
N MET A 1 -8.15 -4.42 -24.27
CA MET A 1 -6.72 -4.62 -24.64
C MET A 1 -5.95 -4.97 -23.38
N ASN A 2 -5.03 -5.93 -23.43
CA ASN A 2 -4.21 -6.30 -22.27
C ASN A 2 -3.28 -5.11 -21.90
N PRO A 3 -3.49 -4.42 -20.75
CA PRO A 3 -2.74 -3.21 -20.40
C PRO A 3 -1.24 -3.42 -20.22
N SER A 4 -0.79 -4.67 -20.13
CA SER A 4 0.61 -5.08 -19.98
C SER A 4 1.47 -4.93 -21.25
N ARG A 5 0.88 -4.61 -22.42
CA ARG A 5 1.64 -4.52 -23.69
C ARG A 5 2.33 -3.18 -23.95
N HIS A 6 1.96 -2.12 -23.24
CA HIS A 6 2.52 -0.79 -23.48
C HIS A 6 3.73 -0.50 -22.57
N GLY A 7 4.69 0.29 -23.08
CA GLY A 7 5.88 0.70 -22.33
C GLY A 7 5.54 1.52 -21.08
N PHE A 8 6.49 1.61 -20.14
CA PHE A 8 6.32 2.33 -18.87
C PHE A 8 5.80 3.76 -19.06
N ALA A 9 6.45 4.55 -19.93
CA ALA A 9 6.05 5.94 -20.18
C ALA A 9 4.61 6.07 -20.70
N THR A 10 4.21 5.19 -21.63
CA THR A 10 2.84 5.18 -22.15
C THR A 10 1.84 4.87 -21.03
N ARG A 11 2.14 3.91 -20.15
CA ARG A 11 1.28 3.57 -19.00
C ARG A 11 1.22 4.73 -17.99
N ALA A 12 2.34 5.38 -17.70
CA ALA A 12 2.40 6.52 -16.78
C ALA A 12 1.57 7.73 -17.26
N ILE A 13 1.42 7.89 -18.58
CA ILE A 13 0.62 8.97 -19.15
C ILE A 13 -0.86 8.57 -19.32
N HIS A 14 -1.11 7.39 -19.90
CA HIS A 14 -2.44 7.05 -20.45
C HIS A 14 -3.20 5.96 -19.68
N HIS A 15 -2.55 5.18 -18.82
CA HIS A 15 -3.24 4.04 -18.18
C HIS A 15 -4.47 4.49 -17.37
N ALA A 16 -5.51 3.66 -17.45
CA ALA A 16 -6.80 3.81 -16.78
C ALA A 16 -7.66 5.03 -17.19
N TYR A 17 -7.31 5.76 -18.26
CA TYR A 17 -8.08 6.91 -18.74
C TYR A 17 -8.39 6.85 -20.23
N ASP A 18 -9.66 7.07 -20.58
CA ASP A 18 -10.13 7.26 -21.95
C ASP A 18 -10.90 8.60 -22.05
N PRO A 19 -10.40 9.58 -22.83
CA PRO A 19 -11.11 10.84 -23.08
C PRO A 19 -12.51 10.65 -23.66
N ALA A 20 -12.74 9.61 -24.47
CA ALA A 20 -14.05 9.38 -25.10
C ALA A 20 -15.14 9.06 -24.06
N ALA A 21 -14.77 8.43 -22.94
CA ALA A 21 -15.66 8.18 -21.81
C ALA A 21 -15.91 9.43 -20.94
N ASN A 22 -15.20 10.54 -21.20
CA ASN A 22 -15.19 11.76 -20.39
C ASN A 22 -15.43 13.01 -21.25
N GLN A 23 -16.45 12.98 -22.12
CA GLN A 23 -16.86 14.09 -22.99
C GLN A 23 -15.74 14.67 -23.88
N GLY A 24 -14.72 13.86 -24.20
CA GLY A 24 -13.56 14.30 -24.97
C GLY A 24 -12.51 15.08 -24.18
N ALA A 25 -12.63 15.18 -22.86
CA ALA A 25 -11.64 15.85 -22.02
C ALA A 25 -10.30 15.09 -22.08
N LEU A 26 -9.25 15.73 -22.61
CA LEU A 26 -7.94 15.10 -22.70
C LEU A 26 -7.29 14.89 -21.32
N VAL A 27 -7.52 15.83 -20.40
CA VAL A 27 -7.08 15.73 -19.00
C VAL A 27 -8.27 15.25 -18.16
N PRO A 28 -8.08 14.24 -17.27
CA PRO A 28 -9.15 13.78 -16.39
C PRO A 28 -9.75 14.91 -15.55
N PRO A 29 -11.09 15.03 -15.48
CA PRO A 29 -11.73 16.05 -14.64
C PRO A 29 -11.51 15.76 -13.15
N LEU A 30 -11.33 16.83 -12.36
CA LEU A 30 -11.15 16.73 -10.92
C LEU A 30 -12.49 16.58 -10.20
N HIS A 31 -12.64 15.49 -9.47
CA HIS A 31 -13.83 15.23 -8.63
C HIS A 31 -13.62 15.80 -7.22
N LEU A 32 -13.74 17.13 -7.10
CA LEU A 32 -13.63 17.86 -5.84
C LEU A 32 -14.94 17.84 -5.02
N SER A 33 -15.44 16.63 -4.74
CA SER A 33 -16.64 16.41 -3.91
C SER A 33 -16.31 15.53 -2.71
N ALA A 34 -16.98 15.76 -1.59
CA ALA A 34 -16.92 14.87 -0.43
C ALA A 34 -17.86 13.67 -0.55
N THR A 35 -19.06 13.88 -1.10
CA THR A 35 -20.15 12.89 -1.16
C THR A 35 -20.69 12.72 -2.58
N PHE A 36 -21.34 11.60 -2.84
CA PHE A 36 -21.93 11.27 -4.14
C PHE A 36 -23.42 10.97 -3.98
N ALA A 37 -24.23 11.45 -4.91
CA ALA A 37 -25.68 11.22 -4.91
C ALA A 37 -26.03 9.88 -5.56
N PHE A 38 -27.13 9.28 -5.11
CA PHE A 38 -27.69 8.06 -5.70
C PHE A 38 -28.99 8.40 -6.46
N PRO A 39 -29.27 7.73 -7.59
CA PRO A 39 -30.49 7.96 -8.35
C PRO A 39 -31.74 7.48 -7.59
N THR A 40 -31.62 6.45 -6.74
CA THR A 40 -32.69 5.93 -5.87
C THR A 40 -32.13 5.47 -4.53
N MET A 41 -33.01 5.23 -3.55
CA MET A 41 -32.60 4.69 -2.24
C MET A 41 -32.06 3.26 -2.36
N GLU A 42 -32.64 2.46 -3.26
CA GLU A 42 -32.22 1.08 -3.53
C GLU A 42 -30.81 1.04 -4.10
N ALA A 43 -30.46 1.96 -5.01
CA ALA A 43 -29.11 2.10 -5.52
C ALA A 43 -28.11 2.48 -4.42
N GLY A 44 -28.52 3.37 -3.50
CA GLY A 44 -27.73 3.68 -2.31
C GLY A 44 -27.51 2.45 -1.42
N ALA A 45 -28.55 1.69 -1.12
CA ALA A 45 -28.46 0.47 -0.31
C ALA A 45 -27.51 -0.56 -0.95
N ALA A 46 -27.66 -0.83 -2.25
CA ALA A 46 -26.82 -1.75 -3.00
C ALA A 46 -25.34 -1.31 -3.05
N ALA A 47 -25.08 0.00 -3.08
CA ALA A 47 -23.72 0.53 -2.98
C ALA A 47 -23.09 0.24 -1.61
N PHE A 48 -23.83 0.43 -0.52
CA PHE A 48 -23.32 0.19 0.84
C PHE A 48 -23.13 -1.30 1.17
N THR A 49 -23.89 -2.20 0.56
CA THR A 49 -23.72 -3.65 0.72
C THR A 49 -22.66 -4.24 -0.20
N GLY A 50 -22.11 -3.46 -1.15
CA GLY A 50 -21.12 -3.90 -2.12
C GLY A 50 -21.70 -4.71 -3.29
N GLU A 51 -23.03 -4.76 -3.42
CA GLU A 51 -23.72 -5.42 -4.53
C GLU A 51 -23.57 -4.65 -5.86
N GLN A 52 -23.40 -3.33 -5.79
CA GLN A 52 -23.13 -2.48 -6.95
C GLN A 52 -21.92 -1.57 -6.70
N PRO A 53 -20.93 -1.53 -7.62
CA PRO A 53 -19.83 -0.58 -7.54
C PRO A 53 -20.36 0.86 -7.64
N ALA A 54 -20.11 1.67 -6.63
CA ALA A 54 -20.45 3.08 -6.64
C ALA A 54 -19.49 3.89 -5.76
N TYR A 55 -19.34 5.16 -6.10
CA TYR A 55 -18.74 6.14 -5.18
C TYR A 55 -19.81 6.59 -4.18
N ILE A 56 -19.45 6.58 -2.90
CA ILE A 56 -20.34 6.93 -1.79
C ILE A 56 -19.81 8.20 -1.11
N TYR A 57 -18.56 8.12 -0.63
CA TYR A 57 -17.90 9.18 0.11
C TYR A 57 -16.39 9.15 -0.15
N SER A 58 -15.78 10.31 -0.39
CA SER A 58 -14.40 10.43 -0.89
C SER A 58 -13.33 9.93 0.08
N ARG A 59 -13.63 9.80 1.38
CA ARG A 59 -12.73 9.13 2.34
C ARG A 59 -12.58 7.63 2.06
N ILE A 60 -13.55 7.00 1.39
CA ILE A 60 -13.53 5.58 1.02
C ILE A 60 -12.98 5.41 -0.39
N ALA A 61 -13.54 6.15 -1.36
CA ALA A 61 -13.12 6.13 -2.76
C ALA A 61 -13.56 7.42 -3.47
N ASN A 62 -12.76 7.87 -4.43
CA ASN A 62 -13.03 9.04 -5.28
C ASN A 62 -12.56 8.77 -6.72
N PRO A 63 -13.29 9.19 -7.77
CA PRO A 63 -12.90 8.90 -9.16
C PRO A 63 -11.50 9.39 -9.55
N THR A 64 -11.09 10.56 -9.03
CA THR A 64 -9.75 11.12 -9.28
C THR A 64 -8.67 10.25 -8.64
N LEU A 65 -8.91 9.80 -7.40
CA LEU A 65 -7.97 8.96 -6.66
C LEU A 65 -7.93 7.55 -7.26
N ALA A 66 -9.08 6.98 -7.67
CA ALA A 66 -9.15 5.68 -8.30
C ALA A 66 -8.32 5.60 -9.60
N LEU A 67 -8.29 6.69 -10.38
CA LEU A 67 -7.43 6.77 -11.55
C LEU A 67 -5.93 6.73 -11.19
N LEU A 68 -5.53 7.50 -10.17
CA LEU A 68 -4.16 7.50 -9.64
C LEU A 68 -3.78 6.10 -9.12
N GLU A 69 -4.66 5.48 -8.35
CA GLU A 69 -4.48 4.15 -7.76
C GLU A 69 -4.29 3.08 -8.83
N GLN A 70 -5.18 3.00 -9.82
CA GLN A 70 -5.04 2.05 -10.93
C GLN A 70 -3.73 2.25 -11.70
N ARG A 71 -3.31 3.51 -11.89
CA ARG A 71 -2.08 3.83 -12.60
C ARG A 71 -0.85 3.43 -11.80
N ILE A 72 -0.78 3.73 -10.50
CA ILE A 72 0.32 3.30 -9.63
C ILE A 72 0.39 1.78 -9.57
N ALA A 73 -0.75 1.10 -9.36
CA ALA A 73 -0.82 -0.36 -9.37
C ALA A 73 -0.25 -0.95 -10.67
N ALA A 74 -0.66 -0.41 -11.82
CA ALA A 74 -0.12 -0.85 -13.10
C ALA A 74 1.38 -0.62 -13.22
N LEU A 75 1.92 0.50 -12.74
CA LEU A 75 3.36 0.81 -12.83
C LEU A 75 4.21 -0.10 -11.93
N GLU A 76 3.71 -0.43 -10.74
CA GLU A 76 4.34 -1.38 -9.81
C GLU A 76 4.12 -2.86 -10.19
N GLY A 77 3.24 -3.13 -11.17
CA GLY A 77 2.86 -4.49 -11.52
C GLY A 77 2.00 -5.18 -10.43
N ALA A 78 1.32 -4.38 -9.61
CA ALA A 78 0.45 -4.83 -8.53
C ALA A 78 -1.01 -4.96 -8.98
N GLU A 79 -1.79 -5.73 -8.21
CA GLU A 79 -3.22 -5.94 -8.47
C GLU A 79 -4.06 -4.69 -8.16
N ALA A 80 -3.67 -3.92 -7.14
CA ALA A 80 -4.37 -2.72 -6.69
C ALA A 80 -3.40 -1.78 -5.95
N ALA A 81 -3.83 -0.53 -5.76
CA ALA A 81 -3.18 0.45 -4.90
C ALA A 81 -4.26 1.29 -4.19
N VAL A 82 -3.87 2.00 -3.13
CA VAL A 82 -4.73 2.93 -2.39
C VAL A 82 -3.96 4.19 -2.07
N SER A 83 -4.59 5.35 -2.25
CA SER A 83 -3.98 6.66 -2.02
C SER A 83 -4.27 7.19 -0.62
N PHE A 84 -3.27 7.84 -0.01
CA PHE A 84 -3.38 8.41 1.34
C PHE A 84 -2.92 9.87 1.37
N GLY A 85 -3.31 10.59 2.43
CA GLY A 85 -2.92 11.99 2.62
C GLY A 85 -1.42 12.21 2.91
N SER A 86 -0.66 11.15 3.19
CA SER A 86 0.80 11.20 3.34
C SER A 86 1.42 9.81 3.25
N GLY A 87 2.75 9.73 3.11
CA GLY A 87 3.50 8.47 3.18
C GLY A 87 3.33 7.76 4.54
N MET A 88 3.34 8.50 5.65
CA MET A 88 3.01 7.92 6.96
C MET A 88 1.57 7.44 7.04
N GLY A 89 0.64 8.09 6.32
CA GLY A 89 -0.75 7.60 6.20
C GLY A 89 -0.81 6.21 5.57
N ALA A 90 -0.03 5.96 4.51
CA ALA A 90 0.08 4.65 3.89
C ALA A 90 0.72 3.61 4.83
N ILE A 91 1.88 3.93 5.43
CA ILE A 91 2.59 3.01 6.33
C ILE A 91 1.72 2.64 7.52
N THR A 92 1.13 3.64 8.19
CA THR A 92 0.31 3.39 9.38
C THR A 92 -0.96 2.62 9.03
N ALA A 93 -1.68 2.97 7.95
CA ALA A 93 -2.88 2.25 7.55
C ALA A 93 -2.57 0.77 7.25
N THR A 94 -1.50 0.51 6.48
CA THR A 94 -1.03 -0.85 6.18
C THR A 94 -0.74 -1.63 7.47
N LEU A 95 0.11 -1.08 8.35
CA LEU A 95 0.51 -1.80 9.55
C LEU A 95 -0.63 -1.96 10.57
N TRP A 96 -1.52 -0.98 10.69
CA TRP A 96 -2.73 -1.09 11.51
C TRP A 96 -3.70 -2.16 11.02
N THR A 97 -3.78 -2.39 9.70
CA THR A 97 -4.63 -3.44 9.14
C THR A 97 -4.02 -4.84 9.33
N LEU A 98 -2.68 -4.95 9.25
CA LEU A 98 -2.00 -6.25 9.24
C LEU A 98 -1.65 -6.81 10.63
N LEU A 99 -1.62 -5.98 11.66
CA LEU A 99 -1.05 -6.34 12.97
C LEU A 99 -2.07 -6.26 14.10
N ASN A 100 -1.98 -7.21 15.02
CA ASN A 100 -2.74 -7.27 16.26
C ASN A 100 -1.79 -7.29 17.48
N PRO A 101 -2.30 -7.01 18.70
CA PRO A 101 -1.51 -7.18 19.91
C PRO A 101 -0.95 -8.61 20.02
N GLY A 102 0.35 -8.74 20.26
CA GLY A 102 1.08 -10.01 20.34
C GLY A 102 1.89 -10.37 19.08
N ASP A 103 1.52 -9.82 17.92
CA ASP A 103 2.27 -9.97 16.67
C ASP A 103 3.64 -9.28 16.74
N GLU A 104 4.56 -9.69 15.87
CA GLU A 104 5.90 -9.12 15.72
C GLU A 104 6.12 -8.55 14.32
N VAL A 105 6.71 -7.36 14.28
CA VAL A 105 7.33 -6.75 13.10
C VAL A 105 8.85 -6.90 13.21
N LEU A 106 9.45 -7.56 12.22
CA LEU A 106 10.88 -7.45 11.99
C LEU A 106 11.12 -6.25 11.09
N ALA A 107 12.00 -5.34 11.52
CA ALA A 107 12.33 -4.14 10.75
C ALA A 107 13.83 -4.04 10.46
N ASP A 108 14.23 -3.48 9.31
CA ASP A 108 15.67 -3.22 9.08
C ASP A 108 16.20 -2.26 10.15
N GLN A 109 17.52 -2.32 10.41
CA GLN A 109 18.19 -1.45 11.35
C GLN A 109 18.02 0.04 11.03
N THR A 110 17.91 0.39 9.75
CA THR A 110 17.82 1.77 9.29
C THR A 110 16.45 2.01 8.65
N LEU A 111 15.71 2.97 9.19
CA LEU A 111 14.40 3.39 8.68
C LEU A 111 14.30 4.91 8.66
N TYR A 112 13.35 5.42 7.88
CA TYR A 112 12.88 6.78 8.02
C TYR A 112 12.46 7.08 9.47
N GLY A 113 12.90 8.22 10.02
CA GLY A 113 12.76 8.53 11.44
C GLY A 113 11.32 8.54 11.97
N CYS A 114 10.35 8.99 11.17
CA CYS A 114 8.94 8.93 11.60
C CYS A 114 8.39 7.50 11.58
N THR A 115 8.86 6.64 10.67
CA THR A 115 8.52 5.21 10.65
C THR A 115 9.05 4.55 11.91
N PHE A 116 10.33 4.76 12.23
CA PHE A 116 10.94 4.28 13.47
C PHE A 116 10.14 4.72 14.71
N SER A 117 9.85 6.02 14.81
CA SER A 117 9.06 6.58 15.92
C SER A 117 7.67 5.95 16.01
N TYR A 118 6.99 5.73 14.88
CA TYR A 118 5.70 5.05 14.85
C TYR A 118 5.79 3.59 15.32
N LEU A 119 6.79 2.82 14.90
CA LEU A 119 6.95 1.43 15.35
C LEU A 119 7.13 1.36 16.88
N HIS A 120 8.02 2.19 17.45
CA HIS A 120 8.40 2.12 18.87
C HIS A 120 7.49 2.90 19.82
N HIS A 121 6.98 4.05 19.39
CA HIS A 121 6.17 4.95 20.22
C HIS A 121 4.70 4.99 19.80
N GLY A 122 4.35 4.35 18.68
CA GLY A 122 2.99 4.07 18.25
C GLY A 122 2.63 2.61 18.49
N LEU A 123 2.94 1.73 17.53
CA LEU A 123 2.51 0.31 17.52
C LEU A 123 2.90 -0.46 18.78
N ALA A 124 4.13 -0.29 19.28
CA ALA A 124 4.57 -1.03 20.47
C ALA A 124 3.71 -0.75 21.71
N ARG A 125 3.13 0.45 21.82
CA ARG A 125 2.19 0.80 22.91
C ARG A 125 0.87 0.04 22.82
N PHE A 126 0.53 -0.49 21.64
CA PHE A 126 -0.66 -1.31 21.38
C PHE A 126 -0.34 -2.81 21.36
N GLY A 127 0.80 -3.22 21.92
CA GLY A 127 1.13 -4.63 22.15
C GLY A 127 1.79 -5.34 20.97
N VAL A 128 2.15 -4.63 19.90
CA VAL A 128 2.95 -5.18 18.80
C VAL A 128 4.43 -5.21 19.21
N LYS A 129 5.12 -6.32 18.96
CA LYS A 129 6.56 -6.45 19.20
C LYS A 129 7.33 -5.91 18.00
N VAL A 130 8.37 -5.13 18.23
CA VAL A 130 9.24 -4.60 17.17
C VAL A 130 10.65 -5.09 17.44
N ARG A 131 11.26 -5.78 16.47
CA ARG A 131 12.65 -6.24 16.54
C ARG A 131 13.41 -5.82 15.30
N HIS A 132 14.55 -5.18 15.50
CA HIS A 132 15.43 -4.79 14.41
C HIS A 132 16.41 -5.91 14.06
N VAL A 133 16.63 -6.11 12.76
CA VAL A 133 17.56 -7.10 12.21
C VAL A 133 18.37 -6.43 11.10
N ASP A 134 19.65 -6.76 10.95
CA ASP A 134 20.40 -6.33 9.76
C ASP A 134 19.88 -7.13 8.56
N MET A 135 19.06 -6.50 7.72
CA MET A 135 18.46 -7.18 6.57
C MET A 135 19.38 -7.20 5.34
N THR A 136 20.59 -6.64 5.44
CA THR A 136 21.64 -6.87 4.43
C THR A 136 22.21 -8.29 4.54
N ASP A 137 22.02 -8.95 5.68
CA ASP A 137 22.30 -10.36 5.92
C ASP A 137 21.00 -11.17 5.90
N ALA A 138 20.77 -11.89 4.80
CA ALA A 138 19.57 -12.70 4.62
C ALA A 138 19.48 -13.87 5.63
N ASP A 139 20.61 -14.39 6.10
CA ASP A 139 20.65 -15.47 7.08
C ASP A 139 20.26 -14.94 8.47
N ALA A 140 20.69 -13.72 8.81
CA ALA A 140 20.27 -13.04 10.03
C ALA A 140 18.75 -12.80 10.05
N LEU A 141 18.15 -12.38 8.92
CA LEU A 141 16.70 -12.26 8.79
C LEU A 141 16.01 -13.62 8.96
N ALA A 142 16.47 -14.66 8.26
CA ALA A 142 15.88 -15.99 8.35
C ALA A 142 15.92 -16.56 9.78
N ALA A 143 17.03 -16.36 10.49
CA ALA A 143 17.20 -16.79 11.88
C ALA A 143 16.34 -15.97 12.87
N ALA A 144 16.03 -14.72 12.53
CA ALA A 144 15.19 -13.88 13.37
C ALA A 144 13.72 -14.26 13.27
N ILE A 145 13.23 -14.72 12.12
CA ILE A 145 11.80 -15.04 11.93
C ILE A 145 11.32 -16.10 12.94
N GLY A 146 10.21 -15.80 13.61
CA GLY A 146 9.61 -16.66 14.63
C GLY A 146 8.09 -16.78 14.47
N PRO A 147 7.42 -17.54 15.34
CA PRO A 147 5.99 -17.83 15.23
C PRO A 147 5.07 -16.60 15.40
N ALA A 148 5.58 -15.52 16.00
CA ALA A 148 4.85 -14.27 16.13
C ALA A 148 5.12 -13.29 14.96
N THR A 149 6.12 -13.55 14.12
CA THR A 149 6.49 -12.65 13.03
C THR A 149 5.38 -12.59 11.99
N ARG A 150 4.75 -11.42 11.86
CA ARG A 150 3.65 -11.19 10.91
C ARG A 150 4.08 -10.33 9.72
N VAL A 151 4.96 -9.36 9.96
CA VAL A 151 5.45 -8.44 8.93
C VAL A 151 6.97 -8.33 9.00
N VAL A 152 7.62 -8.37 7.85
CA VAL A 152 9.00 -7.94 7.63
C VAL A 152 8.94 -6.61 6.88
N TYR A 153 9.43 -5.53 7.51
CA TYR A 153 9.37 -4.16 6.99
C TYR A 153 10.78 -3.60 6.76
N PHE A 154 11.05 -3.03 5.58
CA PHE A 154 12.32 -2.36 5.32
C PHE A 154 12.22 -1.33 4.19
N GLU A 155 13.25 -0.51 4.05
CA GLU A 155 13.38 0.48 2.97
C GLU A 155 14.60 0.10 2.11
N SER A 156 14.51 0.21 0.78
CA SER A 156 15.67 -0.04 -0.09
C SER A 156 15.65 0.84 -1.35
N PRO A 157 16.63 1.74 -1.54
CA PRO A 157 17.71 2.08 -0.61
C PRO A 157 17.20 2.80 0.66
N ALA A 158 17.80 2.50 1.83
CA ALA A 158 17.43 3.13 3.10
C ALA A 158 18.16 4.47 3.35
N ASN A 159 17.45 5.47 3.85
CA ASN A 159 18.04 6.74 4.31
C ASN A 159 18.69 6.55 5.70
N PRO A 160 19.90 7.05 6.00
CA PRO A 160 20.71 8.01 5.22
C PRO A 160 21.88 7.42 4.44
N ASN A 161 22.13 6.14 4.58
CA ASN A 161 23.36 5.50 4.13
C ASN A 161 23.19 4.68 2.84
N MET A 162 22.00 4.70 2.24
CA MET A 162 21.64 4.01 1.00
C MET A 162 21.85 2.49 1.07
N ARG A 163 21.68 1.89 2.26
CA ARG A 163 21.76 0.44 2.43
C ARG A 163 20.75 -0.28 1.55
N LEU A 164 21.16 -1.43 1.02
CA LEU A 164 20.35 -2.25 0.14
C LEU A 164 19.98 -3.56 0.83
N VAL A 165 18.71 -3.93 0.70
CA VAL A 165 18.18 -5.22 1.15
C VAL A 165 17.87 -6.03 -0.10
N ASP A 166 18.30 -7.30 -0.15
CA ASP A 166 17.85 -8.20 -1.22
C ASP A 166 16.37 -8.53 -1.01
N ILE A 167 15.50 -7.80 -1.71
CA ILE A 167 14.05 -7.93 -1.64
C ILE A 167 13.61 -9.38 -1.90
N ALA A 168 14.24 -10.05 -2.87
CA ALA A 168 13.85 -11.40 -3.25
C ALA A 168 14.27 -12.42 -2.17
N ALA A 169 15.43 -12.24 -1.54
CA ALA A 169 15.87 -13.07 -0.41
C ALA A 169 14.98 -12.85 0.82
N ALA A 170 14.68 -11.60 1.17
CA ALA A 170 13.80 -11.25 2.27
C ALA A 170 12.39 -11.83 2.08
N ALA A 171 11.81 -11.69 0.87
CA ALA A 171 10.53 -12.28 0.51
C ALA A 171 10.53 -13.81 0.63
N ARG A 172 11.57 -14.50 0.14
CA ARG A 172 11.67 -15.96 0.29
C ARG A 172 11.69 -16.38 1.76
N ALA A 173 12.49 -15.71 2.60
CA ALA A 173 12.58 -16.04 4.02
C ALA A 173 11.25 -15.78 4.75
N ALA A 174 10.63 -14.61 4.54
CA ALA A 174 9.36 -14.23 5.17
C ALA A 174 8.20 -15.14 4.75
N HIS A 175 8.04 -15.38 3.45
CA HIS A 175 6.94 -16.20 2.94
C HIS A 175 7.05 -17.67 3.37
N ALA A 176 8.26 -18.21 3.53
CA ALA A 176 8.46 -19.58 4.05
C ALA A 176 7.88 -19.76 5.47
N ALA A 177 7.76 -18.68 6.24
CA ALA A 177 7.17 -18.67 7.58
C ALA A 177 5.75 -18.08 7.63
N GLY A 178 5.15 -17.72 6.49
CA GLY A 178 3.83 -17.11 6.41
C GLY A 178 3.77 -15.64 6.87
N ALA A 179 4.91 -14.96 6.96
CA ALA A 179 4.98 -13.52 7.19
C ALA A 179 4.85 -12.75 5.87
N LEU A 180 4.29 -11.54 5.93
CA LEU A 180 4.19 -10.62 4.79
C LEU A 180 5.45 -9.73 4.72
N VAL A 181 5.83 -9.33 3.51
CA VAL A 181 6.88 -8.33 3.30
C VAL A 181 6.26 -7.00 2.88
N VAL A 182 6.70 -5.91 3.52
CA VAL A 182 6.34 -4.53 3.18
C VAL A 182 7.65 -3.79 2.90
N VAL A 183 7.75 -3.20 1.71
CA VAL A 183 8.91 -2.43 1.22
C VAL A 183 8.48 -1.01 0.90
#